data_AF-A0A191ZFJ9-F1
#
_entry.id   AF-A0A191ZFJ9-F1
#
_cell.length_a   1.000
_cell.length_b   1.000
_cell.length_c   1.000
_cell.angle_alpha   90.00
_cell.angle_beta   90.00
_cell.angle_gamma   90.00
#
_symmetry.space_group_name_H-M   'P 1'
#
loop_
_entity.id
_entity.type
_entity.pdbx_description
1 polymer ?
#
loop_
_entity_poly.entity_id
_entity_poly.type
_entity_poly.pdbx_seq_one_letter_code
_entity_poly.pdbx_strand_id
1 'polypeptide(L)'
;MAGLVILAIMIGYLIISLIVVQLARKTAKKYGGRGWVWGWVAALMMYNLVFWDWIPTVAMHQYACNTEGGFWVYKTPEQWEKENPGVLETLVSPKNAPHTFEGSTDSGNYTFVFFTNDRFRWVVKNSGPHPLNLWREEQKFVDVKTGEVLAKYVDFASSQIRPTGSWQGWKFWLYSPHCAGGDMNESLMLGFKNSLKGSLEE
;
A
#
# COMPACT_ATOMS: atom_id res chain seq x y z
N MET A 1 -7.72 -23.66 -3.28
CA MET A 1 -6.99 -24.83 -2.74
C MET A 1 -5.80 -24.43 -1.87
N ALA A 2 -4.93 -23.51 -2.31
CA ALA A 2 -3.75 -23.10 -1.51
C ALA A 2 -4.09 -22.50 -0.12
N GLY A 3 -5.19 -21.74 0.03
CA GLY A 3 -5.64 -21.26 1.35
C GLY A 3 -5.88 -22.38 2.39
N LEU A 4 -6.47 -23.52 2.01
CA LEU A 4 -6.68 -24.66 2.92
C LEU A 4 -5.36 -25.34 3.29
N VAL A 5 -4.41 -25.41 2.36
CA VAL A 5 -3.07 -25.95 2.61
C VAL A 5 -2.32 -25.06 3.60
N ILE A 6 -2.37 -23.74 3.42
CA ILE A 6 -1.77 -22.77 4.35
C ILE A 6 -2.38 -22.92 5.74
N LEU A 7 -3.70 -23.05 5.86
CA LEU A 7 -4.38 -23.31 7.13
C LEU A 7 -3.90 -24.61 7.78
N ALA A 8 -3.78 -25.71 7.02
CA ALA A 8 -3.27 -26.98 7.54
C ALA A 8 -1.82 -26.86 8.05
N ILE A 9 -0.97 -26.13 7.33
CA ILE A 9 0.41 -25.85 7.75
C ILE A 9 0.43 -25.03 9.04
N MET A 10 -0.40 -23.98 9.15
CA MET A 10 -0.48 -23.15 10.36
C MET A 10 -0.97 -23.96 11.58
N ILE A 11 -1.94 -24.85 11.40
CA ILE A 11 -2.41 -25.76 12.46
C ILE A 11 -1.29 -26.72 12.88
N GLY A 12 -0.61 -27.34 11.92
CA GLY A 12 0.52 -28.22 12.19
C GLY A 12 1.64 -27.51 12.95
N TYR A 13 1.98 -26.30 12.53
CA TYR A 13 2.96 -25.44 13.20
C TYR A 13 2.54 -25.07 14.63
N LEU A 14 1.26 -24.76 14.85
CA LEU A 14 0.73 -24.48 16.18
C LEU A 14 0.85 -25.70 17.11
N ILE A 15 0.52 -26.89 16.62
CA ILE A 15 0.67 -28.15 17.38
C ILE A 15 2.14 -28.38 17.76
N ILE A 16 3.06 -28.25 16.80
CA ILE A 16 4.50 -28.40 17.05
C ILE A 16 4.98 -27.38 18.08
N SER A 17 4.55 -26.11 17.97
CA SER A 17 4.90 -25.05 18.90
C SER A 17 4.44 -25.36 20.34
N LEU A 18 3.22 -25.87 20.50
CA LEU A 18 2.71 -26.30 21.80
C LEU A 18 3.51 -27.47 22.39
N ILE A 19 3.90 -28.45 21.57
CA ILE A 19 4.75 -29.56 22.00
C ILE A 19 6.10 -29.05 22.47
N VAL A 20 6.76 -28.18 21.69
CA VAL A 20 8.06 -27.58 22.05
C VAL A 20 7.98 -26.83 23.37
N VAL A 21 6.95 -26.00 23.57
CA VAL A 21 6.72 -25.26 24.82
C VAL A 21 6.53 -26.21 26.01
N GLN A 22 5.75 -27.28 25.84
CA GLN A 22 5.54 -28.26 26.89
C GLN A 22 6.81 -29.04 27.24
N LEU A 23 7.60 -29.43 26.24
CA LEU A 23 8.89 -30.10 26.43
C LEU A 23 9.87 -29.18 27.15
N ALA A 24 10.01 -27.92 26.70
CA ALA A 24 10.86 -26.93 27.36
C ALA A 24 10.48 -26.75 28.83
N ARG A 25 9.18 -26.63 29.14
CA ARG A 25 8.67 -26.53 30.50
C ARG A 25 8.97 -27.77 31.35
N LYS A 26 8.76 -28.98 30.81
CA LYS A 26 9.01 -30.25 31.52
C LYS A 26 10.50 -30.45 31.78
N THR A 27 11.34 -30.24 30.77
CA THR A 27 12.79 -30.33 30.86
C THR A 27 13.36 -29.35 31.88
N ALA A 28 12.92 -28.09 31.85
CA ALA A 28 13.33 -27.10 32.83
C ALA A 28 13.00 -27.51 34.27
N LYS A 29 11.80 -28.05 34.53
CA LYS A 29 11.45 -28.57 35.86
C LYS A 29 12.33 -29.74 36.28
N LYS A 30 12.66 -30.65 35.36
CA LYS A 30 13.52 -31.82 35.63
C LYS A 30 14.93 -31.41 36.08
N TYR A 31 15.47 -30.33 35.52
CA TYR A 31 16.80 -29.80 35.85
C TYR A 31 16.77 -28.70 36.94
N GLY A 32 15.69 -28.59 37.72
CA GLY A 32 15.59 -27.63 38.83
C GLY A 32 15.31 -26.17 38.43
N GLY A 33 15.03 -25.90 37.16
CA GLY A 33 14.69 -24.57 36.65
C GLY A 33 13.21 -24.20 36.81
N ARG A 34 12.91 -22.90 36.66
CA ARG A 34 11.53 -22.37 36.67
C ARG A 34 10.84 -22.70 35.35
N GLY A 35 10.09 -23.80 35.31
CA GLY A 35 9.45 -24.28 34.08
C GLY A 35 8.54 -23.26 33.36
N TRP A 36 7.96 -22.29 34.06
CA TRP A 36 7.14 -21.25 33.43
C TRP A 36 7.99 -20.27 32.60
N VAL A 37 9.20 -19.92 33.07
CA VAL A 37 10.14 -19.03 32.37
C VAL A 37 10.57 -19.65 31.05
N TRP A 38 11.05 -20.90 31.10
CA TRP A 38 11.49 -21.62 29.90
C TRP A 38 10.35 -21.94 28.93
N GLY A 39 9.12 -22.10 29.43
CA GLY A 39 7.93 -22.16 28.59
C GLY A 39 7.71 -20.86 27.80
N TRP A 40 7.83 -19.70 28.44
CA TRP A 40 7.73 -18.40 27.77
C TRP A 40 8.87 -18.15 26.78
N VAL A 41 10.10 -18.48 27.14
CA VAL A 41 11.26 -18.36 26.21
C VAL A 41 11.02 -19.20 24.96
N ALA A 42 10.58 -20.44 25.12
CA ALA A 42 10.23 -21.30 23.98
C ALA A 42 9.06 -20.72 23.17
N ALA A 43 8.02 -20.21 23.83
CA ALA A 43 6.88 -19.62 23.14
C ALA A 43 7.28 -18.38 22.32
N LEU A 44 8.11 -17.49 22.89
CA LEU A 44 8.63 -16.31 22.20
C LEU A 44 9.53 -16.68 21.03
N MET A 45 10.39 -17.69 21.20
CA MET A 45 11.25 -18.19 20.13
C MET A 45 10.42 -18.75 18.98
N MET A 46 9.41 -19.58 19.27
CA MET A 46 8.50 -20.10 18.25
C MET A 46 7.78 -18.94 17.56
N TYR A 47 7.10 -18.06 18.30
CA TYR A 47 6.42 -16.88 17.74
C TYR A 47 7.32 -16.10 16.77
N ASN A 48 8.57 -15.82 17.17
CA ASN A 48 9.48 -15.04 16.35
C ASN A 48 9.83 -15.74 15.03
N LEU A 49 9.92 -17.07 14.95
CA LEU A 49 10.22 -17.76 13.68
C LEU A 49 9.25 -17.40 12.54
N VAL A 50 7.98 -17.17 12.85
CA VAL A 50 6.94 -16.84 11.85
C VAL A 50 6.69 -15.34 11.77
N PHE A 51 6.70 -14.66 12.91
CA PHE A 51 6.27 -13.26 13.04
C PHE A 51 7.44 -12.28 13.25
N TRP A 52 8.69 -12.68 12.98
CA TRP A 52 9.86 -11.81 13.17
C TRP A 52 9.74 -10.47 12.43
N ASP A 53 9.09 -10.47 11.27
CA ASP A 53 8.94 -9.28 10.43
C ASP A 53 7.70 -8.44 10.76
N TRP A 54 6.83 -8.89 11.66
CA TRP A 54 5.60 -8.15 11.96
C TRP A 54 5.87 -6.75 12.54
N ILE A 55 6.66 -6.68 13.61
CA ILE A 55 7.01 -5.40 14.26
C ILE A 55 7.73 -4.45 13.28
N PRO A 56 8.83 -4.86 12.59
CA PRO A 56 9.53 -3.94 11.71
C PRO A 56 8.66 -3.51 10.51
N THR A 57 7.83 -4.39 9.94
CA THR A 57 6.93 -4.02 8.83
C THR A 57 5.90 -2.98 9.28
N VAL A 58 5.25 -3.19 10.42
CA VAL A 58 4.28 -2.22 10.97
C VAL A 58 4.95 -0.88 11.27
N ALA A 59 6.14 -0.90 11.88
CA ALA A 59 6.87 0.32 12.18
C ALA A 59 7.30 1.08 10.92
N MET A 60 7.77 0.37 9.89
CA MET A 60 8.21 1.00 8.64
C MET A 60 7.03 1.52 7.82
N HIS A 61 5.90 0.81 7.79
CA HIS A 61 4.64 1.29 7.19
C HIS A 61 4.18 2.58 7.85
N GLN A 62 4.09 2.59 9.19
CA GLN A 62 3.68 3.76 9.95
C GLN A 62 4.63 4.94 9.74
N TYR A 63 5.94 4.68 9.73
CA TYR A 63 6.94 5.71 9.43
C TYR A 63 6.72 6.30 8.04
N ALA A 64 6.64 5.47 6.99
CA ALA A 64 6.44 5.92 5.62
C ALA A 64 5.14 6.71 5.45
N CYS A 65 4.05 6.25 6.06
CA CYS A 65 2.77 6.96 6.07
C CYS A 65 2.87 8.33 6.74
N ASN A 66 3.61 8.45 7.85
CA ASN A 66 3.73 9.72 8.57
C ASN A 66 4.72 10.69 7.92
N THR A 67 5.72 10.20 7.19
CA THR A 67 6.75 11.06 6.58
C THR A 67 6.42 11.45 5.15
N GLU A 68 5.82 10.54 4.38
CA GLU A 68 5.62 10.68 2.95
C GLU A 68 4.17 10.48 2.50
N GLY A 69 3.31 9.91 3.35
CA GLY A 69 1.90 9.65 3.03
C GLY A 69 1.03 10.89 3.21
N GLY A 70 0.05 11.06 2.33
CA GLY A 70 -0.89 12.18 2.40
C GLY A 70 -1.30 12.75 1.04
N PHE A 71 -2.06 13.84 1.10
CA PHE A 71 -2.53 14.60 -0.05
C PHE A 71 -2.06 16.05 0.05
N TRP A 72 -1.41 16.53 -1.01
CA TRP A 72 -0.90 17.89 -1.12
C TRP A 72 -1.50 18.56 -2.35
N VAL A 73 -2.07 19.75 -2.12
CA VAL A 73 -2.48 20.67 -3.19
C VAL A 73 -1.44 21.78 -3.25
N TYR A 74 -0.66 21.80 -4.33
CA TYR A 74 0.33 22.85 -4.57
C TYR A 74 -0.29 24.08 -5.22
N LYS A 75 -1.32 23.87 -6.05
CA LYS A 75 -2.09 24.93 -6.70
C LYS A 75 -3.55 24.51 -6.74
N THR A 76 -4.44 25.32 -6.19
CA THR A 76 -5.88 25.01 -6.18
C THR A 76 -6.49 25.22 -7.57
N PRO A 77 -7.65 24.61 -7.88
CA PRO A 77 -8.33 24.83 -9.15
C PRO A 77 -8.64 26.32 -9.39
N GLU A 78 -9.10 27.03 -8.35
CA GLU A 78 -9.45 28.45 -8.43
C GLU A 78 -8.22 29.33 -8.69
N GLN A 79 -7.09 28.98 -8.06
CA GLN A 79 -5.84 29.67 -8.33
C GLN A 79 -5.37 29.44 -9.77
N TRP A 80 -5.44 28.19 -10.25
CA TRP A 80 -5.05 27.86 -11.62
C TRP A 80 -5.93 28.57 -12.66
N GLU A 81 -7.24 28.63 -12.43
CA GLU A 81 -8.19 29.34 -13.31
C GLU A 81 -7.93 30.84 -13.35
N LYS A 82 -7.63 31.46 -12.20
CA LYS A 82 -7.25 32.88 -12.15
C LYS A 82 -5.97 33.17 -12.95
N GLU A 83 -5.02 32.23 -12.98
CA GLU A 83 -3.79 32.33 -13.77
C GLU A 83 -4.03 32.01 -15.27
N ASN A 84 -5.11 31.31 -15.61
CA ASN A 84 -5.46 30.87 -16.96
C ASN A 84 -6.94 31.20 -17.29
N PRO A 85 -7.33 32.48 -17.30
CA PRO A 85 -8.74 32.86 -17.43
C PRO A 85 -9.33 32.40 -18.77
N GLY A 86 -10.51 31.78 -18.72
CA GLY A 86 -11.25 31.28 -19.89
C GLY A 86 -10.69 29.99 -20.51
N VAL A 87 -9.58 29.44 -20.01
CA VAL A 87 -9.02 28.20 -20.55
C VAL A 87 -9.88 27.00 -20.13
N LEU A 88 -10.32 26.93 -18.87
CA LEU A 88 -11.06 25.78 -18.34
C LEU A 88 -12.34 25.46 -19.13
N GLU A 89 -13.06 26.50 -19.58
CA GLU A 89 -14.30 26.38 -20.38
C GLU A 89 -14.04 25.75 -21.76
N THR A 90 -12.82 25.91 -22.29
CA THR A 90 -12.42 25.35 -23.59
C THR A 90 -11.93 23.91 -23.50
N LEU A 91 -11.63 23.41 -22.30
CA LEU A 91 -11.13 22.06 -22.12
C LEU A 91 -12.26 21.05 -22.31
N VAL A 92 -11.99 20.06 -23.16
CA VAL A 92 -12.90 18.94 -23.43
C VAL A 92 -12.23 17.66 -22.98
N SER A 93 -12.93 16.91 -22.14
CA SER A 93 -12.54 15.57 -21.74
C SER A 93 -13.02 14.54 -22.76
N PRO A 94 -12.12 13.86 -23.47
CA PRO A 94 -12.52 12.82 -24.40
C PRO A 94 -13.18 11.65 -23.68
N LYS A 95 -14.24 11.07 -24.27
CA LYS A 95 -14.93 9.89 -23.72
C LYS A 95 -13.99 8.71 -23.51
N ASN A 96 -13.05 8.54 -24.45
CA ASN A 96 -12.00 7.52 -24.41
C ASN A 96 -10.63 8.19 -24.24
N ALA A 97 -10.45 8.80 -23.07
CA ALA A 97 -9.17 9.37 -22.67
C ALA A 97 -8.00 8.43 -22.99
N PRO A 98 -7.03 8.85 -23.82
CA PRO A 98 -5.86 8.05 -24.07
C PRO A 98 -5.14 7.84 -22.74
N HIS A 99 -4.52 6.68 -22.61
CA HIS A 99 -3.68 6.37 -21.48
C HIS A 99 -2.43 5.66 -21.94
N THR A 100 -1.33 5.91 -21.26
CA THR A 100 -0.11 5.12 -21.45
C THR A 100 0.11 4.27 -20.21
N PHE A 101 0.64 3.07 -20.46
CA PHE A 101 1.05 2.14 -19.43
C PHE A 101 2.51 1.78 -19.66
N GLU A 102 3.30 1.93 -18.62
CA GLU A 102 4.70 1.53 -18.60
C GLU A 102 4.97 0.63 -17.39
N GLY A 103 5.73 -0.43 -17.59
CA GLY A 103 6.09 -1.37 -16.52
C GLY A 103 5.34 -2.70 -16.61
N SER A 104 5.19 -3.36 -15.46
CA SER A 104 4.57 -4.69 -15.36
C SER A 104 3.67 -4.77 -14.14
N THR A 105 2.44 -5.22 -14.36
CA THR A 105 1.51 -5.54 -13.27
C THR A 105 1.97 -6.74 -12.45
N ASP A 106 2.77 -7.64 -13.03
CA ASP A 106 3.26 -8.85 -12.36
C ASP A 106 4.34 -8.54 -11.33
N SER A 107 5.18 -7.53 -11.62
CA SER A 107 6.19 -7.05 -10.66
C SER A 107 5.61 -6.06 -9.65
N GLY A 108 4.40 -5.56 -9.89
CA GLY A 108 3.77 -4.47 -9.13
C GLY A 108 4.38 -3.09 -9.38
N ASN A 109 5.40 -2.98 -10.23
CA ASN A 109 6.01 -1.72 -10.64
C ASN A 109 5.42 -1.26 -11.96
N TYR A 110 4.62 -0.20 -11.90
CA TYR A 110 4.02 0.37 -13.10
C TYR A 110 3.78 1.86 -12.97
N THR A 111 3.66 2.51 -14.12
CA THR A 111 3.19 3.89 -14.24
C THR A 111 2.05 3.92 -15.26
N PHE A 112 0.88 4.38 -14.82
CA PHE A 112 -0.22 4.76 -15.70
C PHE A 112 -0.23 6.27 -15.86
N VAL A 113 -0.43 6.74 -17.08
CA VAL A 113 -0.69 8.16 -17.35
C VAL A 113 -2.04 8.25 -18.03
N PHE A 114 -3.00 8.90 -17.38
CA PHE A 114 -4.32 9.18 -17.92
C PHE A 114 -4.38 10.63 -18.41
N PHE A 115 -4.65 10.84 -19.68
CA PHE A 115 -4.86 12.18 -20.21
C PHE A 115 -6.29 12.61 -19.90
N THR A 116 -6.46 13.61 -19.03
CA THR A 116 -7.79 14.05 -18.61
C THR A 116 -8.42 14.93 -19.69
N ASN A 117 -7.62 15.81 -20.25
CA ASN A 117 -7.91 16.63 -21.41
C ASN A 117 -6.57 17.00 -22.08
N ASP A 118 -6.61 17.92 -23.02
CA ASP A 118 -5.47 18.51 -23.72
C ASP A 118 -4.51 19.29 -22.81
N ARG A 119 -4.94 19.68 -21.59
CA ARG A 119 -4.12 20.45 -20.65
C ARG A 119 -3.59 19.66 -19.46
N PHE A 120 -4.30 18.64 -19.01
CA PHE A 120 -3.97 17.93 -17.78
C PHE A 120 -3.80 16.43 -17.98
N ARG A 121 -2.83 15.87 -17.25
CA ARG A 121 -2.64 14.43 -17.12
C ARG A 121 -2.57 14.02 -15.66
N TRP A 122 -3.10 12.84 -15.39
CA TRP A 122 -3.05 12.19 -14.09
C TRP A 122 -2.09 11.00 -14.17
N VAL A 123 -1.00 11.08 -13.44
CA VAL A 123 0.05 10.06 -13.42
C VAL A 123 -0.09 9.25 -12.14
N VAL A 124 -0.32 7.94 -12.27
CA VAL A 124 -0.40 6.99 -11.15
C VAL A 124 0.80 6.06 -11.24
N LYS A 125 1.68 6.12 -10.25
CA LYS A 125 2.88 5.30 -10.17
C LYS A 125 2.78 4.37 -8.97
N ASN A 126 2.90 3.08 -9.22
CA ASN A 126 3.06 2.08 -8.17
C ASN A 126 4.51 1.58 -8.17
N SER A 127 5.10 1.47 -6.99
CA SER A 127 6.48 1.05 -6.81
C SER A 127 6.68 0.15 -5.60
N GLY A 128 7.41 -0.94 -5.79
CA GLY A 128 7.80 -1.88 -4.75
C GLY A 128 8.25 -3.25 -5.32
N PRO A 129 8.44 -4.27 -4.48
CA PRO A 129 8.43 -4.16 -3.03
C PRO A 129 9.67 -3.39 -2.54
N HIS A 130 9.44 -2.35 -1.74
CA HIS A 130 10.45 -1.75 -0.88
C HIS A 130 10.78 -2.71 0.28
N PRO A 131 11.85 -2.47 1.08
CA PRO A 131 12.17 -3.29 2.24
C PRO A 131 10.94 -3.59 3.10
N LEU A 132 10.85 -4.81 3.63
CA LEU A 132 9.73 -5.29 4.44
C LEU A 132 8.38 -5.39 3.70
N ASN A 133 8.42 -5.56 2.37
CA ASN A 133 7.23 -5.68 1.51
C ASN A 133 6.31 -4.46 1.62
N LEU A 134 6.91 -3.27 1.54
CA LEU A 134 6.18 -2.03 1.41
C LEU A 134 5.97 -1.68 -0.06
N TRP A 135 4.79 -1.17 -0.37
CA TRP A 135 4.43 -0.70 -1.69
C TRP A 135 4.02 0.76 -1.57
N ARG A 136 4.46 1.55 -2.53
CA ARG A 136 4.23 2.98 -2.57
C ARG A 136 3.44 3.31 -3.82
N GLU A 137 2.25 3.86 -3.62
CA GLU A 137 1.44 4.44 -4.67
C GLU A 137 1.60 5.96 -4.65
N GLU A 138 1.95 6.55 -5.78
CA GLU A 138 2.09 7.98 -5.94
C GLU A 138 1.24 8.43 -7.13
N GLN A 139 0.28 9.30 -6.86
CA GLN A 139 -0.56 9.92 -7.87
C GLN A 139 -0.22 11.40 -8.01
N LYS A 140 -0.10 11.90 -9.23
CA LYS A 140 0.16 13.31 -9.55
C LYS A 140 -0.81 13.83 -10.57
N PHE A 141 -1.36 15.00 -10.32
CA PHE A 141 -2.12 15.74 -11.31
C PHE A 141 -1.24 16.87 -11.85
N VAL A 142 -0.96 16.81 -13.16
CA VAL A 142 0.10 17.61 -13.79
C VAL A 142 -0.48 18.44 -14.93
N ASP A 143 -0.14 19.71 -14.94
CA ASP A 143 -0.33 20.61 -16.08
C ASP A 143 0.71 20.27 -17.16
N VAL A 144 0.24 19.83 -18.34
CA VAL A 144 1.09 19.38 -19.44
C VAL A 144 1.87 20.53 -20.08
N LYS A 145 1.30 21.74 -20.11
CA LYS A 145 1.93 22.89 -20.76
C LYS A 145 3.07 23.45 -19.94
N THR A 146 2.89 23.53 -18.62
CA THR A 146 3.90 24.09 -17.70
C THR A 146 4.79 23.02 -17.08
N GLY A 147 4.34 21.77 -17.04
CA GLY A 147 5.00 20.68 -16.31
C GLY A 147 4.78 20.74 -14.79
N GLU A 148 3.97 21.69 -14.30
CA GLU A 148 3.71 21.87 -12.87
C GLU A 148 2.82 20.76 -12.31
N VAL A 149 3.18 20.27 -11.12
CA VAL A 149 2.32 19.35 -10.36
C VAL A 149 1.34 20.19 -9.55
N LEU A 150 0.06 20.10 -9.86
CA LEU A 150 -1.00 20.85 -9.16
C LEU A 150 -1.41 20.18 -7.86
N ALA A 151 -1.50 18.86 -7.87
CA ALA A 151 -1.81 18.05 -6.70
C ALA A 151 -1.03 16.73 -6.72
N LYS A 152 -0.72 16.23 -5.53
CA LYS A 152 -0.01 14.97 -5.32
C LYS A 152 -0.66 14.20 -4.19
N TYR A 153 -0.88 12.91 -4.41
CA TYR A 153 -1.30 11.96 -3.40
C TYR A 153 -0.24 10.87 -3.30
N VAL A 154 0.12 10.48 -2.08
CA VAL A 154 1.02 9.36 -1.81
C VAL A 154 0.40 8.48 -0.76
N ASP A 155 0.46 7.18 -1.01
CA ASP A 155 -0.02 6.16 -0.10
C ASP A 155 0.96 4.99 -0.01
N PHE A 156 0.87 4.26 1.09
CA PHE A 156 1.66 3.07 1.32
C PHE A 156 0.79 1.90 1.71
N ALA A 157 1.10 0.74 1.10
CA ALA A 157 0.55 -0.55 1.49
C ALA A 157 1.66 -1.44 2.05
N SER A 158 1.34 -2.28 3.03
CA SER A 158 2.23 -3.35 3.51
C SER A 158 1.67 -4.72 3.17
N SER A 159 2.57 -5.71 3.10
CA SER A 159 2.31 -7.05 2.56
C SER A 159 2.28 -7.02 1.03
N GLN A 160 1.67 -8.02 0.41
CA GLN A 160 1.62 -8.11 -1.04
C GLN A 160 0.38 -7.41 -1.58
N ILE A 161 0.54 -6.74 -2.73
CA ILE A 161 -0.48 -5.90 -3.39
C ILE A 161 -1.84 -6.60 -3.51
N ARG A 162 -1.87 -7.94 -3.56
CA ARG A 162 -3.11 -8.70 -3.67
C ARG A 162 -3.13 -9.82 -2.63
N PRO A 163 -4.09 -9.83 -1.68
CA PRO A 163 -4.40 -11.01 -0.89
C PRO A 163 -5.03 -12.06 -1.82
N THR A 164 -4.18 -12.71 -2.61
CA THR A 164 -4.57 -13.88 -3.39
C THR A 164 -4.53 -15.08 -2.44
N GLY A 165 -5.46 -16.01 -2.59
CA GLY A 165 -5.42 -17.30 -1.88
C GLY A 165 -4.28 -18.22 -2.34
N SER A 166 -3.18 -17.65 -2.83
CA SER A 166 -1.99 -18.29 -3.38
C SER A 166 -0.84 -18.27 -2.38
N TRP A 167 0.28 -18.89 -2.73
CA TRP A 167 1.50 -18.91 -1.92
C TRP A 167 2.12 -17.53 -1.69
N GLN A 168 1.71 -16.54 -2.48
CA GLN A 168 2.13 -15.18 -2.24
C GLN A 168 1.42 -14.71 -0.95
N GLY A 169 0.07 -14.67 -0.88
CA GLY A 169 -0.67 -13.97 0.18
C GLY A 169 -0.71 -14.58 1.59
N TRP A 170 0.21 -15.50 1.93
CA TRP A 170 0.14 -16.27 3.17
C TRP A 170 0.38 -15.45 4.45
N LYS A 171 1.15 -14.35 4.38
CA LYS A 171 1.38 -13.42 5.50
C LYS A 171 0.27 -12.35 5.60
N PHE A 172 -0.98 -12.80 5.71
CA PHE A 172 -2.14 -11.91 5.77
C PHE A 172 -2.12 -10.97 6.99
N TRP A 173 -1.41 -11.32 8.07
CA TRP A 173 -1.23 -10.48 9.26
C TRP A 173 -0.35 -9.25 9.04
N LEU A 174 0.35 -9.15 7.90
CA LEU A 174 1.10 -7.95 7.49
C LEU A 174 0.28 -7.03 6.58
N TYR A 175 -0.92 -7.44 6.19
CA TYR A 175 -1.71 -6.71 5.20
C TYR A 175 -2.24 -5.40 5.79
N SER A 176 -1.80 -4.29 5.19
CA SER A 176 -2.34 -2.95 5.43
C SER A 176 -2.47 -2.31 4.06
N PRO A 177 -3.68 -2.10 3.54
CA PRO A 177 -3.84 -1.63 2.16
C PRO A 177 -3.49 -0.16 1.96
N HIS A 178 -3.66 0.65 3.01
CA HIS A 178 -3.57 2.11 2.94
C HIS A 178 -2.96 2.68 4.23
N CYS A 179 -2.43 3.88 4.13
CA CYS A 179 -2.19 4.74 5.28
C CYS A 179 -3.52 5.16 5.95
N ALA A 180 -3.46 5.62 7.20
CA ALA A 180 -4.63 6.15 7.87
C ALA A 180 -5.24 7.33 7.08
N GLY A 181 -6.50 7.20 6.68
CA GLY A 181 -7.18 8.19 5.83
C GLY A 181 -6.85 8.11 4.34
N GLY A 182 -6.15 7.06 3.87
CA GLY A 182 -5.84 6.85 2.45
C GLY A 182 -7.06 6.95 1.54
N ASP A 183 -8.13 6.21 1.83
CA ASP A 183 -9.39 6.25 1.07
C ASP A 183 -9.97 7.66 0.93
N MET A 184 -9.89 8.47 2.01
CA MET A 184 -10.36 9.85 2.01
C MET A 184 -9.47 10.73 1.11
N ASN A 185 -8.15 10.60 1.24
CA ASN A 185 -7.19 11.35 0.44
C ASN A 185 -7.25 10.98 -1.05
N GLU A 186 -7.45 9.71 -1.38
CA GLU A 186 -7.70 9.26 -2.74
C GLU A 186 -8.99 9.88 -3.30
N SER A 187 -10.07 9.90 -2.49
CA SER A 187 -11.32 10.55 -2.86
C SER A 187 -11.12 12.06 -3.11
N LEU A 188 -10.33 12.74 -2.28
CA LEU A 188 -9.97 14.15 -2.48
C LEU A 188 -9.17 14.36 -3.77
N MET A 189 -8.22 13.47 -4.08
CA MET A 189 -7.45 13.51 -5.33
C MET A 189 -8.36 13.33 -6.56
N LEU A 190 -9.31 12.40 -6.50
CA LEU A 190 -10.32 12.21 -7.54
C LEU A 190 -11.23 13.43 -7.69
N GLY A 191 -11.67 14.03 -6.58
CA GLY A 191 -12.45 15.27 -6.57
C GLY A 191 -11.68 16.43 -7.22
N PHE A 192 -10.40 16.60 -6.86
CA PHE A 192 -9.51 17.59 -7.44
C PHE A 192 -9.40 17.40 -8.97
N LYS A 193 -9.11 16.17 -9.42
CA LYS A 193 -9.06 15.86 -10.86
C LYS A 193 -10.36 16.24 -11.57
N ASN A 194 -11.50 15.88 -10.99
CA ASN A 194 -12.80 16.13 -11.60
C ASN A 194 -13.13 17.62 -11.70
N SER A 195 -12.64 18.46 -10.78
CA SER A 195 -12.83 19.91 -10.85
C SER A 195 -12.15 20.58 -12.05
N LEU A 196 -11.07 20.00 -12.57
CA LEU A 196 -10.28 20.51 -13.70
C LEU A 196 -10.49 19.71 -15.00
N LYS A 197 -11.51 18.86 -15.01
CA LYS A 197 -11.78 17.94 -16.13
C LYS A 197 -12.30 18.67 -17.38
N GLY A 198 -13.04 19.76 -17.20
CA GLY A 198 -13.70 20.50 -18.29
C GLY A 198 -15.04 19.87 -18.68
N SER A 199 -15.56 20.23 -19.86
CA SER A 199 -16.79 19.64 -20.40
C SER A 199 -16.55 18.22 -20.92
N LEU A 200 -17.57 17.38 -20.94
CA LEU A 200 -17.48 16.03 -21.53
C LEU A 200 -17.72 16.13 -23.03
N GLU A 201 -16.90 15.45 -23.83
CA GLU A 201 -17.17 15.27 -25.26
C GLU A 201 -18.51 14.53 -25.44
N GLU A 202 -19.39 15.05 -26.31
CA GLU A 202 -20.74 14.51 -26.56
C GLU A 202 -20.80 13.24 -27.43
#